data_AF-A0AAD7AX97-F1
#
_entry.id   AF-A0AAD7AX97-F1
#
_cell.length_a   1.000
_cell.length_b   1.000
_cell.length_c   1.000
_cell.angle_alpha   90.00
_cell.angle_beta   90.00
_cell.angle_gamma   90.00
#
_symmetry.space_group_name_H-M   'P 1'
#
loop_
_entity.id
_entity.type
_entity.pdbx_description
1 polymer ?
#
loop_
_entity_poly.entity_id
_entity_poly.type
_entity_poly.pdbx_seq_one_letter_code
_entity_poly.pdbx_strand_id
1 'polypeptide(L)'
;LYRLFLIPGMAHCIHGTPDAAWSFGQLALQPPLERNVTKSHALLALVDWVEGGQGPETITGTTTDGSGERVHCRYPRESVWDKKEEKWGCSEV
;
A
#
# COMPACT_ATOMS: atom_id res chain seq x y z
N LEU A 1 6.23 -6.68 18.19
CA LEU A 1 5.34 -6.87 17.01
C LEU A 1 6.04 -6.29 15.80
N TYR A 2 6.04 -7.00 14.67
CA TYR A 2 6.65 -6.56 13.43
C TYR A 2 5.78 -7.00 12.26
N ARG A 3 5.59 -6.12 11.27
CA ARG A 3 4.86 -6.40 10.03
C ARG A 3 5.72 -5.93 8.86
N LEU A 4 5.89 -6.79 7.86
CA LEU A 4 6.56 -6.47 6.62
C LEU A 4 5.52 -6.36 5.50
N PHE A 5 5.64 -5.34 4.67
CA PHE A 5 4.84 -5.15 3.46
C PHE A 5 5.79 -5.08 2.28
N LEU A 6 5.60 -5.97 1.31
CA LEU A 6 6.32 -5.90 0.05
C LEU A 6 5.54 -4.96 -0.89
N ILE A 7 6.25 -4.09 -1.60
CA ILE A 7 5.68 -3.09 -2.51
C ILE A 7 6.10 -3.46 -3.93
N PRO A 8 5.28 -4.23 -4.69
CA PRO A 8 5.69 -4.74 -5.99
C PRO A 8 5.88 -3.61 -7.00
N GLY A 9 6.93 -3.71 -7.80
CA GLY A 9 7.26 -2.73 -8.84
C GLY A 9 7.96 -1.47 -8.32
N MET A 10 7.95 -1.20 -7.01
CA MET A 10 8.62 -0.03 -6.44
C MET A 10 10.15 -0.15 -6.53
N ALA A 11 10.82 0.95 -6.89
CA ALA A 11 12.27 1.04 -6.84
C ALA A 11 12.78 1.39 -5.41
N HIS A 12 13.99 1.94 -5.29
CA HIS A 12 14.50 2.37 -3.99
C HIS A 12 13.70 3.59 -3.49
N CYS A 13 12.80 3.34 -2.53
CA CYS A 13 11.94 4.29 -1.80
C CYS A 13 10.82 4.96 -2.61
N ILE A 14 11.00 5.21 -3.91
CA ILE A 14 10.05 5.91 -4.78
C ILE A 14 10.04 5.36 -6.20
N HIS A 15 9.01 5.74 -6.97
CA HIS A 15 8.84 5.36 -8.36
C HIS A 15 8.91 3.84 -8.55
N GLY A 16 9.30 3.37 -9.73
CA GLY A 16 9.28 1.97 -10.07
C GLY A 16 8.94 1.73 -11.52
N THR A 17 8.36 0.57 -11.77
CA THR A 17 7.68 0.29 -13.04
C THR A 17 6.52 1.26 -13.26
N PRO A 18 6.04 1.47 -14.51
CA PRO A 18 4.94 2.39 -14.79
C PRO A 18 3.65 2.08 -14.02
N ASP A 19 3.42 0.81 -13.72
CA ASP A 19 2.28 0.28 -12.97
C ASP A 19 2.53 0.15 -11.45
N ALA A 20 3.71 0.57 -10.98
CA ALA A 20 4.05 0.50 -9.56
C ALA A 20 3.18 1.47 -8.76
N ALA A 21 2.31 0.92 -7.90
CA ALA A 21 1.56 1.70 -6.94
C ALA A 21 2.44 2.02 -5.71
N TRP A 22 3.52 2.77 -5.94
CA TRP A 22 4.61 3.00 -4.98
C TRP A 22 4.31 4.09 -3.95
N SER A 23 3.32 4.94 -4.18
CA SER A 23 3.02 6.06 -3.28
C SER A 23 2.04 5.61 -2.21
N PHE A 24 2.49 5.54 -0.95
CA PHE A 24 1.68 5.04 0.18
C PHE A 24 1.92 5.82 1.48
N GLY A 25 2.18 7.14 1.40
CA GLY A 25 2.39 8.00 2.57
C GLY A 25 3.74 7.86 3.26
N GLN A 26 4.77 7.38 2.55
CA GLN A 26 6.13 7.27 3.05
C GLN A 26 6.99 8.54 2.89
N LEU A 27 6.53 9.52 2.11
CA LEU A 27 7.22 10.80 1.86
C LEU A 27 6.33 12.00 2.16
N ALA A 28 6.95 13.15 2.43
CA ALA A 28 6.24 14.41 2.70
C ALA A 28 5.56 15.02 1.47
N LEU A 29 6.09 14.78 0.26
CA LEU A 29 5.56 15.25 -1.02
C LEU A 29 5.19 14.03 -1.85
N GLN A 30 3.91 13.87 -2.17
CA GLN A 30 3.38 12.69 -2.87
C GLN A 30 2.42 13.11 -3.98
N PRO A 31 2.25 12.29 -5.04
CA PRO A 31 1.13 12.39 -5.98
C PRO A 31 -0.21 12.49 -5.23
N PRO A 32 -1.30 12.94 -5.88
CA PRO A 32 -2.58 13.10 -5.20
C PRO A 32 -3.04 11.76 -4.59
N LEU A 33 -2.92 11.64 -3.26
CA LEU A 33 -3.50 10.56 -2.48
C LEU A 33 -4.99 10.90 -2.24
N GLU A 34 -5.91 10.14 -2.80
CA GLU A 34 -7.33 10.27 -2.47
C GLU A 34 -7.68 9.55 -1.14
N ARG A 35 -8.11 10.38 -0.18
CA ARG A 35 -9.19 10.27 0.85
C ARG A 35 -9.50 8.96 1.60
N ASN A 36 -8.56 8.05 1.81
CA ASN A 36 -8.66 7.13 2.97
C ASN A 36 -7.37 7.15 3.78
N VAL A 37 -7.19 8.27 4.50
CA VAL A 37 -5.90 8.80 4.93
C VAL A 37 -5.07 7.80 5.74
N THR A 38 -5.65 6.85 6.48
CA THR A 38 -4.87 5.90 7.28
C THR A 38 -4.48 4.63 6.51
N LYS A 39 -5.29 4.16 5.55
CA LYS A 39 -4.97 2.94 4.77
C LYS A 39 -4.00 3.20 3.62
N SER A 40 -4.01 4.41 3.06
CA SER A 40 -3.09 4.83 2.00
C SER A 40 -1.90 5.64 2.51
N HIS A 41 -1.70 5.74 3.82
CA HIS A 41 -0.60 6.50 4.42
C HIS A 41 0.09 5.75 5.56
N ALA A 42 1.27 5.19 5.31
CA ALA A 42 2.00 4.37 6.26
C ALA A 42 2.30 5.09 7.59
N LEU A 43 2.59 6.39 7.57
CA LEU A 43 2.77 7.18 8.79
C LEU A 43 1.50 7.19 9.66
N LEU A 44 0.33 7.40 9.06
CA LEU A 44 -0.93 7.46 9.81
C LEU A 44 -1.38 6.06 10.23
N ALA A 45 -1.14 5.03 9.41
CA ALA A 45 -1.33 3.65 9.81
C ALA A 45 -0.49 3.26 11.05
N LEU A 46 0.72 3.83 11.17
CA LEU A 46 1.57 3.62 12.34
C LEU A 46 1.02 4.36 13.57
N VAL A 47 0.55 5.60 13.43
CA VAL A 47 -0.11 6.35 14.51
C VAL A 47 -1.33 5.58 15.02
N ASP A 48 -2.23 5.17 14.12
CA ASP A 48 -3.41 4.37 14.45
C ASP A 48 -3.05 3.06 15.15
N TRP A 49 -1.93 2.42 14.75
CA TRP A 49 -1.49 1.20 15.39
C TRP A 49 -1.00 1.45 16.82
N VAL A 50 -0.20 2.49 17.03
CA VAL A 50 0.34 2.80 18.36
C VAL A 50 -0.76 3.28 19.30
N GLU A 51 -1.68 4.11 18.82
CA GLU A 51 -2.74 4.71 19.64
C GLU A 51 -3.99 3.81 19.77
N GLY A 52 -4.36 3.09 18.71
CA GLY A 52 -5.55 2.25 18.65
C GLY A 52 -5.31 0.75 18.80
N GLY A 53 -4.04 0.31 18.86
CA GLY A 53 -3.63 -1.07 19.12
C GLY A 53 -3.82 -2.05 17.95
N GLN A 54 -4.55 -1.67 16.90
CA GLN A 54 -4.79 -2.50 15.71
C GLN A 54 -3.87 -2.12 14.57
N GLY A 55 -2.85 -2.95 14.31
CA GLY A 55 -1.91 -2.72 13.23
C GLY A 55 -2.51 -2.97 11.84
N PRO A 56 -2.00 -2.31 10.79
CA PRO A 56 -2.55 -2.41 9.44
C PRO A 56 -2.39 -3.83 8.88
N GLU A 57 -3.46 -4.42 8.35
CA GLU A 57 -3.37 -5.70 7.60
C GLU A 57 -2.87 -5.50 6.17
N THR A 58 -3.03 -4.28 5.65
CA THR A 58 -2.68 -3.87 4.30
C THR A 58 -2.23 -2.42 4.30
N ILE A 59 -1.46 -2.04 3.28
CA ILE A 59 -1.15 -0.64 2.95
C ILE A 59 -1.53 -0.44 1.49
N THR A 60 -2.38 0.52 1.17
CA THR A 60 -2.73 0.83 -0.23
C THR A 60 -1.72 1.81 -0.79
N GLY A 61 -1.21 1.54 -1.99
CA GLY A 61 -0.43 2.51 -2.74
C GLY A 61 -1.11 2.94 -4.04
N THR A 62 -0.66 4.06 -4.58
CA THR A 62 -1.15 4.68 -5.82
C THR A 62 -0.01 4.85 -6.83
N THR A 63 -0.32 4.74 -8.12
CA THR A 63 0.63 4.96 -9.22
C THR A 63 1.02 6.44 -9.33
N THR A 64 2.15 6.73 -9.98
CA THR A 64 2.67 8.11 -10.14
C THR A 64 1.68 9.06 -10.78
N ASP A 65 0.94 8.59 -11.78
CA ASP A 65 -0.06 9.34 -12.54
C ASP A 65 -1.45 9.36 -11.86
N GLY A 66 -1.60 8.67 -10.72
CA GLY A 66 -2.87 8.56 -10.01
C GLY A 66 -3.90 7.65 -10.69
N SER A 67 -3.54 6.94 -11.76
CA SER A 67 -4.49 6.14 -12.54
C SER A 67 -4.82 4.78 -11.93
N GLY A 68 -4.02 4.29 -10.99
CA GLY A 68 -4.19 2.97 -10.39
C GLY A 68 -3.86 2.92 -8.91
N GLU A 69 -4.54 2.01 -8.22
CA GLU A 69 -4.26 1.64 -6.83
C GLU A 69 -3.93 0.15 -6.71
N ARG A 70 -3.10 -0.20 -5.72
CA ARG A 70 -2.82 -1.58 -5.37
C ARG A 70 -2.75 -1.76 -3.86
N VAL A 71 -3.38 -2.82 -3.37
CA VAL A 71 -3.29 -3.25 -1.98
C VAL A 71 -1.97 -3.98 -1.77
N HIS A 72 -1.10 -3.46 -0.92
CA HIS A 72 0.13 -4.12 -0.49
C HIS A 72 -0.15 -4.95 0.75
N CYS A 73 0.08 -6.25 0.65
CA CYS A 73 -0.29 -7.22 1.67
C CYS A 73 0.80 -7.39 2.72
N ARG A 74 0.38 -7.64 3.96
CA ARG A 74 1.30 -8.09 5.01
C ARG A 74 1.90 -9.44 4.62
N TYR A 75 3.22 -9.50 4.53
CA TYR A 75 3.98 -10.74 4.32
C TYR A 75 3.58 -11.81 5.37
N PRO A 76 3.42 -13.09 5.00
CA PRO A 76 3.79 -13.71 3.70
C PRO A 76 2.74 -13.61 2.59
N ARG A 77 1.60 -12.95 2.80
CA ARG A 77 0.57 -12.84 1.77
C ARG A 77 1.04 -11.99 0.59
N GLU A 78 0.60 -12.36 -0.60
CA GLU A 78 0.90 -11.66 -1.84
C GLU A 78 -0.28 -10.85 -2.36
N SER A 79 0.03 -9.74 -3.02
CA SER A 79 -0.96 -8.88 -3.68
C SER A 79 -1.25 -9.42 -5.09
N VAL A 80 -2.44 -9.96 -5.27
CA VAL A 80 -2.87 -10.65 -6.50
C VAL A 80 -4.09 -9.94 -7.10
N TRP A 81 -4.12 -9.84 -8.43
CA TRP A 81 -5.29 -9.32 -9.15
C TRP A 81 -6.38 -10.37 -9.22
N ASP A 82 -7.53 -10.09 -8.61
CA ASP A 82 -8.73 -10.89 -8.76
C ASP A 82 -9.45 -10.48 -10.06
N LYS A 83 -9.45 -11.38 -11.05
CA LYS A 83 -10.10 -11.15 -12.34
C LYS A 83 -11.63 -11.11 -12.27
N LYS A 84 -12.24 -11.73 -11.26
CA LYS A 84 -13.70 -11.77 -11.12
C LYS A 84 -14.22 -10.49 -10.48
N GLU A 85 -13.50 -10.04 -9.47
CA GLU A 85 -13.85 -8.86 -8.67
C GLU A 85 -13.23 -7.57 -9.22
N GLU A 86 -12.38 -7.68 -10.24
CA GLU A 86 -11.63 -6.58 -10.88
C GLU A 86 -10.90 -5.70 -9.85
N LYS A 87 -10.26 -6.34 -8.87
CA LYS A 87 -9.57 -5.63 -7.78
C LYS A 87 -8.34 -6.39 -7.28
N TRP A 88 -7.43 -5.67 -6.65
CA TRP A 88 -6.31 -6.26 -5.91
C TRP A 88 -6.76 -6.84 -4.57
N GLY A 89 -6.32 -8.05 -4.27
CA GLY A 89 -6.58 -8.74 -3.00
C GLY A 89 -5.33 -9.41 -2.44
N CYS A 90 -5.42 -9.85 -1.18
CA CYS A 90 -4.36 -10.61 -0.54
C CYS A 90 -4.65 -12.10 -0.62
N SER A 91 -3.71 -12.86 -1.18
CA SER A 91 -3.73 -14.33 -1.18
C SER A 91 -2.62 -14.88 -0.30
N GLU A 92 -2.88 -16.01 0.35
CA GLU A 92 -1.81 -16.86 0.86
C GLU A 92 -1.02 -17.46 -0.31
N VAL A 93 0.26 -17.74 -0.08
CA VAL A 93 1.17 -18.43 -1.01
C VAL A 93 1.04 -19.93 -0.84
#